data_AF-A0A2N4T1B0-F1
#
_entry.id   AF-A0A2N4T1B0-F1
#
_cell.length_a   1.000
_cell.length_b   1.000
_cell.length_c   1.000
_cell.angle_alpha   90.00
_cell.angle_beta   90.00
_cell.angle_gamma   90.00
#
_symmetry.space_group_name_H-M   'P 1'
#
loop_
_entity.id
_entity.type
_entity.pdbx_description
1 polymer ?
#
loop_
_entity_poly.entity_id
_entity_poly.type
_entity_poly.pdbx_seq_one_letter_code
_entity_poly.pdbx_strand_id
1 'polypeptide(L)'
;MTPAVPPPSPAPAASRRRPVRGALALASLLALTACAGGAEEPAAAPDGTAATAPREGASDPAPSGAASGPSPAAGGGTSAPGGEPAERTAAPDPGDGSTGAATDRDGGPDGAAAGDGPAEGDAPAGDAADRPEGSAAAIPPAGAHRADGVCRLPDLDVAAAPAGGAAGSVWVELTVTNTGPDPCRVAGYPGVSFVDGTGAQIGAAAERDTGVPGTGGTLAPGGSATAALRIGQAAVHAGCEARPAAGLRVYPPENTSSVVVPLPVQACAAPGVQQLEVQGFGG
;
A
#
# COMPACT_ATOMS: atom_id res chain seq x y z
N MET A 1 2.33 -37.26 -46.43
CA MET A 1 1.07 -36.72 -45.87
C MET A 1 1.43 -35.39 -45.22
N THR A 2 0.75 -34.30 -45.57
CA THR A 2 1.08 -32.96 -45.08
C THR A 2 -0.05 -32.50 -44.14
N PRO A 3 0.25 -32.03 -42.92
CA PRO A 3 -0.80 -31.56 -42.01
C PRO A 3 -1.46 -30.29 -42.58
N ALA A 4 -2.79 -30.24 -42.53
CA ALA A 4 -3.55 -29.07 -42.93
C ALA A 4 -3.45 -27.97 -41.86
N VAL A 5 -3.11 -26.76 -42.27
CA VAL A 5 -3.05 -25.58 -41.38
C VAL A 5 -4.48 -25.09 -41.14
N PRO A 6 -4.94 -24.92 -39.88
CA PRO A 6 -6.27 -24.39 -39.59
C PRO A 6 -6.38 -22.89 -39.97
N PRO A 7 -7.58 -22.40 -40.34
CA PRO A 7 -7.78 -20.98 -40.64
C PRO A 7 -7.66 -20.11 -39.38
N PRO A 8 -7.25 -18.83 -39.51
CA PRO A 8 -7.14 -17.92 -38.38
C PRO A 8 -8.51 -17.55 -37.79
N SER A 9 -8.58 -17.45 -36.47
CA SER A 9 -9.79 -17.02 -35.74
C SER A 9 -10.20 -15.58 -36.09
N PRO A 10 -11.51 -15.27 -36.12
CA PRO A 10 -11.99 -13.90 -36.35
C PRO A 10 -11.61 -12.97 -35.18
N ALA A 11 -11.19 -11.75 -35.51
CA ALA A 11 -10.84 -10.73 -34.51
C ALA A 11 -12.09 -10.19 -33.78
N PRO A 12 -11.99 -9.81 -32.49
CA PRO A 12 -13.11 -9.26 -31.74
C PRO A 12 -13.56 -7.90 -32.30
N ALA A 13 -14.87 -7.73 -32.47
CA ALA A 13 -15.45 -6.51 -33.03
C ALA A 13 -15.28 -5.32 -32.07
N ALA A 14 -14.62 -4.26 -32.53
CA ALA A 14 -14.36 -3.06 -31.74
C ALA A 14 -15.67 -2.33 -31.35
N SER A 15 -15.98 -2.29 -30.06
CA SER A 15 -17.19 -1.67 -29.53
C SER A 15 -17.11 -0.13 -29.59
N ARG A 16 -17.78 0.45 -30.59
CA ARG A 16 -17.89 1.91 -30.77
C ARG A 16 -18.69 2.56 -29.62
N ARG A 17 -18.01 2.92 -28.53
CA ARG A 17 -18.58 3.77 -27.47
C ARG A 17 -19.03 5.11 -28.07
N ARG A 18 -20.32 5.43 -27.93
CA ARG A 18 -20.88 6.72 -28.38
C ARG A 18 -20.47 7.82 -27.38
N PRO A 19 -19.96 8.98 -27.84
CA PRO A 19 -19.68 10.09 -26.94
C PRO A 19 -20.97 10.80 -26.54
N VAL A 20 -21.34 10.73 -25.25
CA VAL A 20 -22.42 11.55 -24.69
C VAL A 20 -21.87 12.97 -24.49
N ARG A 21 -22.32 13.91 -25.31
CA ARG A 21 -21.99 15.34 -25.16
C ARG A 21 -22.86 15.94 -24.05
N GLY A 22 -22.39 15.87 -22.81
CA GLY A 22 -22.92 16.70 -21.71
C GLY A 22 -22.65 18.18 -22.01
N ALA A 23 -23.69 19.01 -22.03
CA ALA A 23 -23.55 20.43 -22.29
C ALA A 23 -23.18 21.19 -21.00
N LEU A 24 -22.17 22.07 -21.07
CA LEU A 24 -21.96 23.07 -20.02
C LEU A 24 -23.07 24.12 -20.08
N ALA A 25 -23.70 24.39 -18.95
CA ALA A 25 -24.47 25.61 -18.72
C ALA A 25 -23.75 26.44 -17.66
N LEU A 26 -22.96 27.43 -18.10
CA LEU A 26 -22.32 28.41 -17.23
C LEU A 26 -23.37 29.45 -16.78
N ALA A 27 -23.65 29.49 -15.48
CA ALA A 27 -24.57 30.45 -14.87
C ALA A 27 -23.84 31.30 -13.81
N SER A 28 -22.92 32.15 -14.26
CA SER A 28 -22.25 33.12 -13.40
C SER A 28 -23.14 34.33 -13.14
N LEU A 29 -23.65 34.49 -11.92
CA LEU A 29 -24.19 35.77 -11.44
C LEU A 29 -23.31 36.32 -10.31
N LEU A 30 -22.73 37.51 -10.54
CA LEU A 30 -22.24 38.36 -9.46
C LEU A 30 -23.44 39.08 -8.83
N ALA A 31 -23.43 39.20 -7.50
CA ALA A 31 -24.24 40.17 -6.77
C ALA A 31 -23.36 40.88 -5.73
N LEU A 32 -23.10 42.17 -5.94
CA LEU A 32 -22.35 43.02 -5.00
C LEU A 32 -23.34 43.92 -4.24
N THR A 33 -23.58 43.62 -2.97
CA THR A 33 -24.19 44.53 -1.98
C THR A 33 -23.58 44.18 -0.61
N ALA A 34 -22.63 44.95 -0.06
CA ALA A 34 -22.75 46.33 0.48
C ALA A 34 -23.34 46.36 1.90
N CYS A 35 -22.58 46.94 2.84
CA CYS A 35 -22.95 47.01 4.25
C CYS A 35 -23.86 48.21 4.55
N ALA A 36 -24.90 48.00 5.35
CA ALA A 36 -25.55 49.03 6.17
C ALA A 36 -26.16 48.37 7.41
N GLY A 37 -26.13 49.06 8.55
CA GLY A 37 -26.81 48.63 9.77
C GLY A 37 -28.20 49.30 9.92
N GLY A 38 -29.07 48.68 10.70
CA GLY A 38 -30.40 49.19 11.06
C GLY A 38 -30.95 48.40 12.25
N ALA A 39 -31.84 49.01 13.02
CA ALA A 39 -32.40 48.44 14.26
C ALA A 39 -33.92 48.21 14.14
N GLU A 40 -34.57 47.99 15.29
CA GLU A 40 -36.02 48.01 15.56
C GLU A 40 -36.86 46.76 15.21
N GLU A 41 -37.06 45.96 16.27
CA GLU A 41 -38.33 45.34 16.70
C GLU A 41 -39.54 46.29 16.50
N PRO A 42 -40.77 45.83 16.08
CA PRO A 42 -41.69 45.24 17.07
C PRO A 42 -42.79 44.23 16.65
N ALA A 43 -43.02 43.28 17.58
CA ALA A 43 -44.30 42.88 18.19
C ALA A 43 -45.45 42.14 17.44
N ALA A 44 -46.23 41.45 18.30
CA ALA A 44 -47.64 41.04 18.19
C ALA A 44 -48.03 39.68 17.53
N ALA A 45 -48.50 38.76 18.39
CA ALA A 45 -49.45 37.68 18.05
C ALA A 45 -50.90 38.15 18.34
N PRO A 46 -51.97 37.36 18.04
CA PRO A 46 -52.36 36.16 18.81
C PRO A 46 -52.61 34.93 17.89
N ASP A 47 -53.10 33.76 18.32
CA ASP A 47 -53.58 33.26 19.64
C ASP A 47 -52.92 31.88 19.95
N GLY A 48 -53.46 30.79 20.53
CA GLY A 48 -54.78 30.35 21.01
C GLY A 48 -54.99 28.87 20.63
N THR A 49 -55.02 27.88 21.52
CA THR A 49 -55.91 27.65 22.69
C THR A 49 -55.21 26.74 23.73
N ALA A 50 -55.64 26.79 24.99
CA ALA A 50 -55.10 26.07 26.17
C ALA A 50 -55.47 24.55 26.21
N ALA A 51 -55.14 23.71 27.22
CA ALA A 51 -54.60 23.85 28.60
C ALA A 51 -53.79 22.55 28.97
N THR A 52 -53.10 22.32 30.10
CA THR A 52 -53.32 22.58 31.55
C THR A 52 -52.00 22.39 32.35
N ALA A 53 -51.86 22.98 33.55
CA ALA A 53 -50.72 22.82 34.50
C ALA A 53 -51.18 22.16 35.85
N PRO A 54 -50.40 21.96 36.95
CA PRO A 54 -49.26 22.73 37.56
C PRO A 54 -47.90 21.98 37.51
N ARG A 55 -46.70 22.53 37.84
CA ARG A 55 -46.13 23.09 39.11
C ARG A 55 -46.14 22.08 40.28
N GLU A 56 -45.16 21.98 41.16
CA GLU A 56 -44.06 22.88 41.63
C GLU A 56 -42.66 22.25 41.44
N GLY A 57 -41.50 22.87 41.71
CA GLY A 57 -41.16 24.19 42.27
C GLY A 57 -39.69 24.57 41.96
N ALA A 58 -39.24 25.78 42.33
CA ALA A 58 -37.97 26.35 41.84
C ALA A 58 -36.88 26.55 42.91
N SER A 59 -35.61 26.55 42.50
CA SER A 59 -34.49 27.24 43.16
C SER A 59 -33.26 27.34 42.23
N ASP A 60 -33.01 28.54 41.71
CA ASP A 60 -31.69 28.99 41.22
C ASP A 60 -30.89 29.52 42.43
N PRO A 61 -29.54 29.46 42.47
CA PRO A 61 -28.77 30.47 41.73
C PRO A 61 -27.40 30.03 41.17
N ALA A 62 -26.97 30.69 40.09
CA ALA A 62 -25.55 30.79 39.69
C ALA A 62 -24.71 31.63 40.68
N PRO A 63 -23.35 31.61 40.63
CA PRO A 63 -22.67 32.55 39.73
C PRO A 63 -21.29 32.13 39.15
N SER A 64 -20.85 32.89 38.14
CA SER A 64 -19.46 33.28 37.80
C SER A 64 -18.35 32.23 37.62
N GLY A 65 -17.78 32.19 36.41
CA GLY A 65 -16.51 31.51 36.10
C GLY A 65 -15.98 31.83 34.71
N ALA A 66 -15.39 33.03 34.52
CA ALA A 66 -14.85 33.48 33.24
C ALA A 66 -13.32 33.64 33.29
N ALA A 67 -12.60 33.08 32.32
CA ALA A 67 -11.17 33.33 32.09
C ALA A 67 -10.82 33.10 30.61
N SER A 68 -10.31 34.15 29.94
CA SER A 68 -9.75 34.07 28.59
C SER A 68 -8.22 34.06 28.64
N GLY A 69 -7.56 33.31 27.77
CA GLY A 69 -6.09 33.27 27.62
C GLY A 69 -5.67 33.11 26.15
N PRO A 70 -4.58 33.74 25.67
CA PRO A 70 -4.50 34.12 24.25
C PRO A 70 -3.49 33.33 23.39
N SER A 71 -3.65 33.47 22.08
CA SER A 71 -2.69 33.05 21.04
C SER A 71 -1.66 34.15 20.75
N PRO A 72 -0.36 33.81 20.52
CA PRO A 72 0.65 34.75 20.05
C PRO A 72 0.75 34.79 18.51
N ALA A 73 0.99 35.98 17.96
CA ALA A 73 1.24 36.21 16.53
C ALA A 73 2.69 36.66 16.26
N ALA A 74 3.08 36.72 14.98
CA ALA A 74 4.46 36.91 14.55
C ALA A 74 5.02 38.33 14.76
N GLY A 75 6.36 38.42 14.82
CA GLY A 75 7.13 39.65 14.69
C GLY A 75 8.47 39.34 14.00
N GLY A 76 8.98 40.27 13.18
CA GLY A 76 10.24 40.12 12.45
C GLY A 76 11.10 41.39 12.51
N GLY A 77 12.39 41.26 12.20
CA GLY A 77 13.36 42.35 12.16
C GLY A 77 14.62 41.94 11.41
N THR A 78 15.32 42.90 10.79
CA THR A 78 16.42 42.64 9.84
C THR A 78 17.59 43.62 10.00
N SER A 79 18.82 43.10 9.80
CA SER A 79 20.09 43.85 9.62
C SER A 79 20.62 44.65 10.83
N ALA A 80 21.91 45.00 11.00
CA ALA A 80 23.25 44.53 10.57
C ALA A 80 24.29 45.50 11.25
N PRO A 81 25.63 45.54 10.98
CA PRO A 81 26.58 44.59 10.38
C PRO A 81 27.90 44.37 11.20
N GLY A 82 28.80 43.51 10.70
CA GLY A 82 30.26 43.79 10.63
C GLY A 82 31.22 43.37 11.77
N GLY A 83 32.18 42.47 11.48
CA GLY A 83 33.34 42.20 12.35
C GLY A 83 34.17 40.95 11.96
N GLU A 84 35.34 41.14 11.37
CA GLU A 84 36.36 40.13 10.96
C GLU A 84 37.77 40.76 11.02
N PRO A 85 38.89 40.01 10.92
CA PRO A 85 39.15 38.59 11.24
C PRO A 85 40.42 38.41 12.12
N ALA A 86 40.79 37.19 12.56
CA ALA A 86 42.20 36.72 12.72
C ALA A 86 42.33 35.24 13.11
N GLU A 87 43.43 34.61 12.68
CA GLU A 87 43.77 33.18 12.81
C GLU A 87 44.11 32.68 14.24
N ARG A 88 43.94 31.36 14.49
CA ARG A 88 45.10 30.45 14.61
C ARG A 88 44.79 28.95 14.53
N THR A 89 45.78 28.21 14.00
CA THR A 89 45.83 26.77 13.70
C THR A 89 45.72 25.85 14.92
N ALA A 90 45.00 24.73 14.75
CA ALA A 90 45.29 23.45 15.40
C ALA A 90 44.87 22.29 14.49
N ALA A 91 45.68 21.23 14.40
CA ALA A 91 45.38 20.01 13.65
C ALA A 91 45.50 18.79 14.58
N PRO A 92 44.72 17.70 14.37
CA PRO A 92 44.94 16.42 15.03
C PRO A 92 45.89 15.53 14.19
N ASP A 93 46.92 14.99 14.85
CA ASP A 93 47.87 14.03 14.27
C ASP A 93 47.43 12.57 14.59
N PRO A 94 47.79 11.54 13.79
CA PRO A 94 47.30 10.17 14.00
C PRO A 94 48.13 9.38 15.03
N GLY A 95 47.47 8.67 15.95
CA GLY A 95 48.13 7.75 16.88
C GLY A 95 48.31 6.34 16.30
N ASP A 96 49.55 5.96 15.97
CA ASP A 96 49.95 4.55 15.81
C ASP A 96 50.28 3.91 17.18
N GLY A 97 50.19 2.58 17.28
CA GLY A 97 50.41 1.85 18.53
C GLY A 97 50.42 0.33 18.37
N SER A 98 51.28 -0.20 17.50
CA SER A 98 51.36 -1.64 17.21
C SER A 98 52.11 -2.47 18.28
N THR A 99 51.58 -3.66 18.62
CA THR A 99 52.33 -4.95 18.70
C THR A 99 51.37 -6.10 19.02
N GLY A 100 51.51 -7.27 18.38
CA GLY A 100 50.55 -8.38 18.61
C GLY A 100 50.73 -9.67 17.79
N ALA A 101 51.98 -10.15 17.62
CA ALA A 101 52.39 -11.49 17.17
C ALA A 101 51.55 -12.26 16.11
N ALA A 102 52.15 -12.53 14.95
CA ALA A 102 51.65 -13.54 14.01
C ALA A 102 52.09 -14.96 14.40
N THR A 103 51.32 -15.97 13.99
CA THR A 103 51.78 -17.35 13.77
C THR A 103 51.26 -17.86 12.43
N ASP A 104 51.98 -18.83 11.88
CA ASP A 104 52.10 -19.06 10.43
C ASP A 104 50.92 -19.77 9.77
N ARG A 105 50.84 -19.63 8.44
CA ARG A 105 50.13 -20.56 7.56
C ARG A 105 51.16 -21.29 6.69
N ASP A 106 51.28 -22.59 6.87
CA ASP A 106 51.84 -23.49 5.87
C ASP A 106 51.30 -24.91 6.10
N GLY A 107 51.24 -25.73 5.05
CA GLY A 107 50.90 -27.15 5.16
C GLY A 107 49.60 -27.60 4.48
N GLY A 108 49.78 -28.18 3.29
CA GLY A 108 49.03 -29.30 2.73
C GLY A 108 49.95 -30.05 1.75
N PRO A 109 49.52 -31.12 1.06
CA PRO A 109 48.26 -31.86 1.18
C PRO A 109 48.53 -33.33 1.66
N ASP A 110 47.84 -34.30 1.05
CA ASP A 110 47.97 -35.77 1.13
C ASP A 110 47.06 -36.53 2.11
N GLY A 111 46.53 -37.69 1.64
CA GLY A 111 45.66 -38.58 2.41
C GLY A 111 44.55 -39.26 1.59
N ALA A 112 44.90 -40.12 0.63
CA ALA A 112 43.92 -40.94 -0.09
C ALA A 112 43.62 -42.27 0.63
N ALA A 113 42.36 -42.69 0.62
CA ALA A 113 41.95 -44.06 0.93
C ALA A 113 40.65 -44.41 0.17
N ALA A 114 40.59 -45.60 -0.41
CA ALA A 114 39.42 -46.16 -1.07
C ALA A 114 39.06 -47.53 -0.48
N GLY A 115 37.82 -47.95 -0.68
CA GLY A 115 37.30 -49.30 -0.43
C GLY A 115 35.79 -49.27 -0.68
N ASP A 116 35.21 -49.90 -1.71
CA ASP A 116 35.20 -51.34 -2.08
C ASP A 116 34.22 -52.18 -1.24
N GLY A 117 33.38 -52.94 -1.94
CA GLY A 117 32.55 -54.01 -1.37
C GLY A 117 31.03 -53.78 -1.37
N PRO A 118 30.33 -53.98 -2.51
CA PRO A 118 28.94 -54.42 -2.49
C PRO A 118 28.87 -55.91 -2.10
N ALA A 119 27.74 -56.35 -1.53
CA ALA A 119 27.45 -57.77 -1.28
C ALA A 119 25.98 -58.06 -1.61
N GLU A 120 25.73 -59.20 -2.26
CA GLU A 120 24.42 -59.57 -2.82
C GLU A 120 23.51 -60.24 -1.77
N GLY A 121 22.20 -60.13 -1.98
CA GLY A 121 21.17 -60.89 -1.28
C GLY A 121 20.18 -61.43 -2.29
N ASP A 122 20.15 -62.75 -2.47
CA ASP A 122 19.36 -63.41 -3.51
C ASP A 122 17.85 -63.45 -3.22
N ALA A 123 17.05 -63.69 -4.26
CA ALA A 123 15.59 -63.69 -4.17
C ALA A 123 15.00 -64.93 -3.48
N PRO A 124 13.67 -64.97 -3.29
CA PRO A 124 12.91 -65.86 -4.19
C PRO A 124 11.67 -65.20 -4.79
N ALA A 125 11.20 -65.78 -5.92
CA ALA A 125 9.98 -65.35 -6.58
C ALA A 125 8.72 -65.85 -5.85
N GLY A 126 7.67 -65.02 -5.86
CA GLY A 126 6.29 -65.39 -5.53
C GLY A 126 5.36 -64.85 -6.61
N ASP A 127 4.52 -65.73 -7.16
CA ASP A 127 3.57 -65.41 -8.24
C ASP A 127 2.17 -65.05 -7.67
N ALA A 128 1.20 -64.78 -8.54
CA ALA A 128 -0.22 -64.53 -8.27
C ALA A 128 -0.57 -63.20 -7.54
N ALA A 129 -0.65 -62.15 -8.37
CA ALA A 129 -1.77 -61.20 -8.45
C ALA A 129 -2.69 -60.98 -7.23
N ASP A 130 -2.78 -59.71 -6.81
CA ASP A 130 -4.08 -59.04 -6.74
C ASP A 130 -4.02 -57.65 -7.41
N ARG A 131 -5.16 -57.13 -7.86
CA ARG A 131 -5.27 -55.84 -8.55
C ARG A 131 -6.29 -54.95 -7.85
N PRO A 132 -5.84 -53.96 -7.06
CA PRO A 132 -6.64 -52.77 -6.79
C PRO A 132 -6.97 -52.07 -8.12
N GLU A 133 -8.18 -51.55 -8.23
CA GLU A 133 -8.61 -50.82 -9.41
C GLU A 133 -7.85 -49.50 -9.57
N GLY A 134 -7.96 -48.91 -10.77
CA GLY A 134 -7.08 -47.81 -11.17
C GLY A 134 -7.16 -46.63 -10.21
N SER A 135 -6.03 -46.29 -9.57
CA SER A 135 -5.84 -44.99 -8.95
C SER A 135 -5.87 -43.92 -10.04
N ALA A 136 -7.08 -43.49 -10.38
CA ALA A 136 -7.29 -42.27 -11.13
C ALA A 136 -6.73 -41.15 -10.27
N ALA A 137 -5.56 -40.63 -10.65
CA ALA A 137 -4.94 -39.50 -9.98
C ALA A 137 -5.93 -38.33 -10.03
N ALA A 138 -6.60 -38.09 -8.91
CA ALA A 138 -7.61 -37.06 -8.81
C ALA A 138 -6.93 -35.73 -9.11
N ILE A 139 -7.31 -35.12 -10.25
CA ILE A 139 -6.86 -33.78 -10.59
C ILE A 139 -7.30 -32.89 -9.43
N PRO A 140 -6.38 -32.28 -8.67
CA PRO A 140 -6.77 -31.42 -7.56
C PRO A 140 -7.61 -30.29 -8.13
N PRO A 141 -8.75 -29.94 -7.52
CA PRO A 141 -9.61 -28.89 -8.04
C PRO A 141 -8.80 -27.59 -8.11
N ALA A 142 -8.78 -26.95 -9.28
CA ALA A 142 -8.28 -25.60 -9.41
C ALA A 142 -9.18 -24.70 -8.56
N GLY A 143 -8.61 -24.01 -7.57
CA GLY A 143 -9.35 -23.41 -6.45
C GLY A 143 -9.16 -24.13 -5.10
N ALA A 144 -8.29 -25.14 -5.01
CA ALA A 144 -7.85 -25.70 -3.73
C ALA A 144 -7.05 -24.67 -2.90
N HIS A 145 -7.76 -23.86 -2.11
CA HIS A 145 -7.17 -23.10 -1.02
C HIS A 145 -6.32 -24.05 -0.15
N ARG A 146 -5.16 -23.60 0.33
CA ARG A 146 -4.44 -24.34 1.38
C ARG A 146 -5.32 -24.35 2.64
N ALA A 147 -5.21 -25.39 3.44
CA ALA A 147 -5.94 -25.54 4.70
C ALA A 147 -5.57 -24.51 5.81
N ASP A 148 -4.78 -23.48 5.47
CA ASP A 148 -4.50 -22.31 6.31
C ASP A 148 -5.57 -21.21 6.18
N GLY A 149 -6.50 -21.32 5.22
CA GLY A 149 -7.63 -20.40 5.05
C GLY A 149 -7.23 -18.99 4.61
N VAL A 150 -6.02 -18.79 4.08
CA VAL A 150 -5.52 -17.47 3.67
C VAL A 150 -6.00 -17.11 2.25
N CYS A 151 -6.44 -15.86 2.06
CA CYS A 151 -6.84 -15.32 0.76
C CYS A 151 -5.67 -15.32 -0.23
N ARG A 152 -5.83 -15.96 -1.39
CA ARG A 152 -4.79 -16.08 -2.41
C ARG A 152 -5.32 -15.93 -3.82
N LEU A 153 -4.42 -15.54 -4.72
CA LEU A 153 -4.62 -15.61 -6.15
C LEU A 153 -4.72 -17.09 -6.59
N PRO A 154 -5.62 -17.46 -7.51
CA PRO A 154 -6.43 -16.58 -8.37
C PRO A 154 -7.72 -16.04 -7.72
N ASP A 155 -8.13 -16.56 -6.58
CA ASP A 155 -9.43 -16.32 -5.92
C ASP A 155 -9.51 -14.97 -5.16
N LEU A 156 -8.73 -13.98 -5.60
CA LEU A 156 -8.58 -12.67 -4.98
C LEU A 156 -8.40 -11.61 -6.08
N ASP A 157 -9.41 -10.77 -6.30
CA ASP A 157 -9.24 -9.58 -7.14
C ASP A 157 -8.48 -8.48 -6.37
N VAL A 158 -7.75 -7.64 -7.09
CA VAL A 158 -6.91 -6.59 -6.50
C VAL A 158 -6.99 -5.32 -7.35
N ALA A 159 -7.55 -4.26 -6.78
CA ALA A 159 -7.73 -2.95 -7.41
C ALA A 159 -6.86 -1.88 -6.75
N ALA A 160 -6.61 -0.79 -7.47
CA ALA A 160 -5.91 0.39 -6.97
C ALA A 160 -6.64 1.65 -7.45
N ALA A 161 -7.04 2.53 -6.54
CA ALA A 161 -7.82 3.74 -6.82
C ALA A 161 -7.18 4.99 -6.18
N PRO A 162 -7.12 6.15 -6.86
CA PRO A 162 -6.65 7.39 -6.24
C PRO A 162 -7.56 7.81 -5.07
N ALA A 163 -6.99 7.90 -3.87
CA ALA A 163 -7.69 8.22 -2.63
C ALA A 163 -7.48 9.68 -2.16
N GLY A 164 -6.44 10.37 -2.65
CA GLY A 164 -6.24 11.79 -2.36
C GLY A 164 -4.85 12.33 -2.68
N GLY A 165 -4.61 13.57 -2.28
CA GLY A 165 -3.30 14.24 -2.36
C GLY A 165 -2.88 14.80 -1.01
N ALA A 166 -1.58 14.85 -0.77
CA ALA A 166 -0.94 15.44 0.41
C ALA A 166 0.29 16.27 -0.02
N ALA A 167 0.97 16.92 0.92
CA ALA A 167 2.20 17.63 0.61
C ALA A 167 3.26 16.67 0.03
N GLY A 168 3.72 16.92 -1.20
CA GLY A 168 4.72 16.12 -1.89
C GLY A 168 4.34 14.66 -2.17
N SER A 169 3.06 14.27 -2.04
CA SER A 169 2.62 12.87 -2.19
C SER A 169 1.16 12.73 -2.60
N VAL A 170 0.82 11.56 -3.14
CA VAL A 170 -0.57 11.15 -3.40
C VAL A 170 -0.88 9.85 -2.66
N TRP A 171 -2.14 9.65 -2.33
CA TRP A 171 -2.65 8.43 -1.71
C TRP A 171 -3.41 7.59 -2.72
N VAL A 172 -3.19 6.29 -2.68
CA VAL A 172 -3.89 5.27 -3.47
C VAL A 172 -4.46 4.25 -2.48
N GLU A 173 -5.75 3.97 -2.58
CA GLU A 173 -6.35 2.84 -1.87
C GLU A 173 -6.12 1.57 -2.68
N LEU A 174 -5.56 0.55 -2.02
CA LEU A 174 -5.45 -0.80 -2.55
C LEU A 174 -6.59 -1.63 -1.97
N THR A 175 -7.52 -2.05 -2.81
CA THR A 175 -8.64 -2.93 -2.42
C THR A 175 -8.32 -4.36 -2.82
N VAL A 176 -8.53 -5.32 -1.92
CA VAL A 176 -8.53 -6.74 -2.26
C VAL A 176 -9.92 -7.32 -2.01
N THR A 177 -10.42 -8.15 -2.91
CA THR A 177 -11.79 -8.70 -2.87
C THR A 177 -11.75 -10.20 -3.08
N ASN A 178 -12.29 -10.97 -2.13
CA ASN A 178 -12.40 -12.43 -2.25
C ASN A 178 -13.36 -12.77 -3.39
N THR A 179 -12.86 -13.40 -4.45
CA THR A 179 -13.66 -13.88 -5.59
C THR A 179 -13.90 -15.39 -5.57
N GLY A 180 -13.34 -16.09 -4.57
CA GLY A 180 -13.54 -17.52 -4.34
C GLY A 180 -14.90 -17.86 -3.72
N PRO A 181 -15.24 -19.17 -3.66
CA PRO A 181 -16.50 -19.66 -3.11
C PRO A 181 -16.54 -19.72 -1.58
N ASP A 182 -15.36 -19.74 -0.93
CA ASP A 182 -15.20 -19.94 0.52
C ASP A 182 -14.67 -18.67 1.21
N PRO A 183 -14.95 -18.47 2.52
CA PRO A 183 -14.39 -17.37 3.28
C PRO A 183 -12.88 -17.54 3.52
N CYS A 184 -12.10 -16.49 3.32
CA CYS A 184 -10.64 -16.50 3.46
C CYS A 184 -10.15 -15.35 4.34
N ARG A 185 -8.95 -15.46 4.93
CA ARG A 185 -8.35 -14.39 5.75
C ARG A 185 -7.28 -13.61 4.99
N VAL A 186 -7.35 -12.28 5.09
CA VAL A 186 -6.24 -11.37 4.72
C VAL A 186 -5.81 -10.59 5.97
N ALA A 187 -4.51 -10.44 6.19
CA ALA A 187 -3.93 -9.62 7.27
C ALA A 187 -2.44 -9.37 7.01
N GLY A 188 -1.88 -8.33 7.62
CA GLY A 188 -0.53 -7.85 7.32
C GLY A 188 -0.53 -6.79 6.22
N TYR A 189 0.62 -6.63 5.58
CA TYR A 189 0.89 -5.57 4.59
C TYR A 189 1.10 -6.19 3.21
N PRO A 190 0.52 -5.62 2.13
CA PRO A 190 0.85 -6.06 0.78
C PRO A 190 2.30 -5.70 0.45
N GLY A 191 2.96 -6.52 -0.37
CA GLY A 191 4.20 -6.12 -1.04
C GLY A 191 3.85 -5.29 -2.28
N VAL A 192 4.39 -4.09 -2.42
CA VAL A 192 4.07 -3.20 -3.55
C VAL A 192 5.35 -2.67 -4.19
N SER A 193 5.43 -2.65 -5.52
CA SER A 193 6.51 -1.96 -6.24
C SER A 193 6.03 -1.40 -7.58
N PHE A 194 6.69 -0.36 -8.09
CA PHE A 194 6.42 0.13 -9.44
C PHE A 194 6.94 -0.84 -10.49
N VAL A 195 6.25 -0.95 -11.62
CA VAL A 195 6.73 -1.71 -12.79
C VAL A 195 6.64 -0.92 -14.09
N ASP A 196 7.54 -1.23 -15.02
CA ASP A 196 7.52 -0.72 -16.39
C ASP A 196 6.55 -1.51 -17.29
N GLY A 197 6.50 -1.17 -18.59
CA GLY A 197 5.65 -1.84 -19.58
C GLY A 197 6.00 -3.30 -19.88
N THR A 198 7.12 -3.82 -19.37
CA THR A 198 7.50 -5.25 -19.43
C THR A 198 7.14 -6.00 -18.15
N GLY A 199 6.75 -5.28 -17.09
CA GLY A 199 6.55 -5.81 -15.75
C GLY A 199 7.83 -5.87 -14.90
N ALA A 200 8.96 -5.32 -15.38
CA ALA A 200 10.19 -5.22 -14.61
C ALA A 200 10.06 -4.11 -13.54
N GLN A 201 10.62 -4.33 -12.35
CA GLN A 201 10.50 -3.39 -11.24
C GLN A 201 11.30 -2.10 -11.48
N ILE A 202 10.70 -0.96 -11.12
CA ILE A 202 11.35 0.36 -11.08
C ILE A 202 11.55 0.74 -9.61
N GLY A 203 12.79 1.04 -9.22
CA GLY A 203 13.11 1.60 -7.90
C GLY A 203 12.88 0.65 -6.72
N ALA A 204 12.77 1.24 -5.52
CA ALA A 204 12.48 0.53 -4.29
C ALA A 204 11.05 -0.04 -4.24
N ALA A 205 10.86 -1.14 -3.51
CA ALA A 205 9.55 -1.61 -3.09
C ALA A 205 9.04 -0.77 -1.91
N ALA A 206 7.74 -0.86 -1.59
CA ALA A 206 7.14 -0.15 -0.49
C ALA A 206 7.71 -0.57 0.87
N GLU A 207 8.10 0.43 1.67
CA GLU A 207 8.29 0.24 3.11
C GLU A 207 6.92 0.14 3.80
N ARG A 208 6.89 -0.46 4.99
CA ARG A 208 5.67 -0.65 5.77
C ARG A 208 5.52 0.49 6.77
N ASP A 209 4.40 1.21 6.71
CA ASP A 209 3.99 2.13 7.77
C ASP A 209 3.60 1.30 9.01
N THR A 210 4.56 1.08 9.90
CA THR A 210 4.37 0.29 11.12
C THR A 210 3.50 0.99 12.17
N GLY A 211 3.07 2.24 11.92
CA GLY A 211 2.07 2.93 12.71
C GLY A 211 0.64 2.44 12.46
N VAL A 212 0.37 1.83 11.28
CA VAL A 212 -0.96 1.29 10.93
C VAL A 212 -0.90 -0.24 10.79
N PRO A 213 -1.21 -0.98 11.88
CA PRO A 213 -1.06 -2.43 11.89
C PRO A 213 -2.08 -3.11 10.98
N GLY A 214 -1.60 -4.01 10.12
CA GLY A 214 -2.45 -4.87 9.30
C GLY A 214 -3.14 -5.98 10.10
N THR A 215 -4.11 -5.61 10.93
CA THR A 215 -4.97 -6.55 11.67
C THR A 215 -5.75 -7.45 10.71
N GLY A 216 -6.26 -6.87 9.63
CA GLY A 216 -7.04 -7.51 8.60
C GLY A 216 -8.32 -8.16 9.11
N GLY A 217 -8.83 -9.14 8.36
CA GLY A 217 -10.08 -9.81 8.66
C GLY A 217 -10.34 -11.04 7.79
N THR A 218 -11.49 -11.69 8.05
CA THR A 218 -12.00 -12.78 7.21
C THR A 218 -12.96 -12.20 6.18
N LEU A 219 -12.58 -12.29 4.91
CA LEU A 219 -13.41 -11.94 3.77
C LEU A 219 -14.32 -13.10 3.39
N ALA A 220 -15.63 -12.93 3.57
CA ALA A 220 -16.61 -13.78 2.90
C ALA A 220 -16.49 -13.65 1.37
N PRO A 221 -17.06 -14.56 0.56
CA PRO A 221 -17.18 -14.39 -0.89
C PRO A 221 -17.78 -13.02 -1.25
N GLY A 222 -17.11 -12.27 -2.12
CA GLY A 222 -17.45 -10.89 -2.47
C GLY A 222 -17.12 -9.82 -1.42
N GLY A 223 -16.56 -10.21 -0.27
CA GLY A 223 -16.07 -9.30 0.76
C GLY A 223 -14.69 -8.75 0.43
N SER A 224 -14.39 -7.54 0.92
CA SER A 224 -13.17 -6.80 0.60
C SER A 224 -12.46 -6.24 1.83
N ALA A 225 -11.16 -6.00 1.72
CA ALA A 225 -10.35 -5.23 2.67
C ALA A 225 -9.56 -4.15 1.91
N THR A 226 -9.17 -3.06 2.59
CA THR A 226 -8.37 -1.97 2.00
C THR A 226 -7.08 -1.71 2.78
N ALA A 227 -6.06 -1.26 2.04
CA ALA A 227 -4.78 -0.78 2.58
C ALA A 227 -4.38 0.51 1.84
N ALA A 228 -3.95 1.53 2.57
CA ALA A 228 -3.50 2.78 1.96
C ALA A 228 -2.04 2.69 1.50
N LEU A 229 -1.78 3.16 0.28
CA LEU A 229 -0.45 3.31 -0.30
C LEU A 229 -0.15 4.80 -0.48
N ARG A 230 0.89 5.29 0.19
CA ARG A 230 1.45 6.62 -0.05
C ARG A 230 2.47 6.52 -1.19
N ILE A 231 2.32 7.42 -2.16
CA ILE A 231 3.25 7.60 -3.27
C ILE A 231 3.85 9.00 -3.14
N GLY A 232 5.14 9.08 -2.81
CA GLY A 232 5.91 10.32 -2.93
C GLY A 232 5.91 10.81 -4.40
N GLN A 233 5.79 12.11 -4.62
CA GLN A 233 5.90 12.67 -5.97
C GLN A 233 7.37 12.66 -6.39
N ALA A 234 7.70 12.02 -7.52
CA ALA A 234 9.07 11.93 -8.03
C ALA A 234 9.84 13.27 -8.01
N ALA A 235 9.15 14.40 -8.27
CA ALA A 235 9.70 15.75 -8.26
C ALA A 235 10.13 16.30 -6.87
N VAL A 236 9.74 15.69 -5.75
CA VAL A 236 10.20 16.10 -4.39
C VAL A 236 11.39 15.27 -3.88
N HIS A 237 11.81 14.24 -4.61
CA HIS A 237 12.94 13.39 -4.24
C HIS A 237 14.22 13.84 -4.95
N ALA A 238 15.19 14.39 -4.21
CA ALA A 238 16.52 14.68 -4.74
C ALA A 238 17.19 13.39 -5.25
N GLY A 239 17.85 13.46 -6.42
CA GLY A 239 18.46 12.28 -7.05
C GLY A 239 17.49 11.29 -7.70
N CYS A 240 16.20 11.62 -7.79
CA CYS A 240 15.21 10.78 -8.48
C CYS A 240 15.45 10.73 -10.00
N GLU A 241 15.96 9.61 -10.50
CA GLU A 241 15.81 9.23 -11.91
C GLU A 241 14.34 8.90 -12.22
N ALA A 242 13.52 9.91 -12.46
CA ALA A 242 12.10 9.74 -12.77
C ALA A 242 11.89 9.00 -14.10
N ARG A 243 11.15 7.89 -14.07
CA ARG A 243 10.74 7.10 -15.24
C ARG A 243 9.24 6.78 -15.16
N PRO A 244 8.52 6.70 -16.30
CA PRO A 244 7.10 6.35 -16.28
C PRO A 244 6.91 4.88 -15.88
N ALA A 245 6.14 4.67 -14.81
CA ALA A 245 5.62 3.34 -14.46
C ALA A 245 4.36 3.05 -15.28
N ALA A 246 4.20 1.79 -15.69
CA ALA A 246 2.95 1.28 -16.25
C ALA A 246 1.92 0.94 -15.15
N GLY A 247 2.40 0.58 -13.96
CA GLY A 247 1.53 0.32 -12.82
C GLY A 247 2.26 -0.16 -11.57
N LEU A 248 1.48 -0.75 -10.66
CA LEU A 248 1.94 -1.35 -9.41
C LEU A 248 1.93 -2.86 -9.54
N ARG A 249 3.04 -3.52 -9.22
CA ARG A 249 3.06 -4.94 -8.87
C ARG A 249 2.61 -5.06 -7.42
N VAL A 250 1.55 -5.83 -7.16
CA VAL A 250 0.97 -6.01 -5.82
C VAL A 250 0.98 -7.49 -5.45
N TYR A 251 1.65 -7.81 -4.34
CA TYR A 251 1.65 -9.10 -3.67
C TYR A 251 0.67 -9.02 -2.48
N PRO A 252 -0.41 -9.82 -2.45
CA PRO A 252 -1.22 -9.99 -1.24
C PRO A 252 -0.36 -10.53 -0.07
N PRO A 253 -0.75 -10.28 1.19
CA PRO A 253 -0.05 -10.86 2.34
C PRO A 253 -0.04 -12.39 2.29
N GLU A 254 1.01 -13.01 2.82
CA GLU A 254 1.20 -14.47 2.85
C GLU A 254 1.04 -15.20 1.49
N ASN A 255 1.29 -14.45 0.40
CA ASN A 255 1.21 -14.90 -0.98
C ASN A 255 2.49 -14.54 -1.76
N THR A 256 3.09 -15.52 -2.44
CA THR A 256 4.28 -15.33 -3.30
C THR A 256 3.93 -14.91 -4.72
N SER A 257 2.66 -14.96 -5.11
CA SER A 257 2.15 -14.51 -6.40
C SER A 257 1.74 -13.04 -6.34
N SER A 258 1.97 -12.30 -7.42
CA SER A 258 1.58 -10.89 -7.57
C SER A 258 0.68 -10.67 -8.78
N VAL A 259 -0.23 -9.71 -8.69
CA VAL A 259 -0.83 -9.08 -9.88
C VAL A 259 -0.03 -7.83 -10.31
N VAL A 260 -0.34 -7.29 -11.48
CA VAL A 260 0.04 -5.93 -11.88
C VAL A 260 -1.23 -5.12 -12.12
N VAL A 261 -1.42 -4.05 -11.34
CA VAL A 261 -2.56 -3.13 -11.45
C VAL A 261 -2.11 -1.88 -12.22
N PRO A 262 -2.74 -1.51 -13.35
CA PRO A 262 -2.36 -0.34 -14.12
C PRO A 262 -2.51 0.96 -13.32
N LEU A 263 -1.42 1.73 -13.22
CA LEU A 263 -1.38 3.02 -12.52
C LEU A 263 -0.26 3.90 -13.12
N PRO A 264 -0.57 4.79 -14.08
CA PRO A 264 0.44 5.60 -14.76
C PRO A 264 0.92 6.75 -13.86
N VAL A 265 2.13 6.59 -13.29
CA VAL A 265 2.81 7.60 -12.46
C VAL A 265 4.31 7.68 -12.80
N GLN A 266 5.01 8.69 -12.26
CA GLN A 266 6.47 8.77 -12.33
C GLN A 266 7.08 8.04 -11.13
N ALA A 267 7.95 7.07 -11.40
CA ALA A 267 8.67 6.27 -10.42
C ALA A 267 10.17 6.63 -10.42
N CYS A 268 10.79 6.75 -9.25
CA CYS A 268 12.22 6.97 -9.12
C CYS A 268 12.98 5.65 -9.31
N ALA A 269 13.75 5.54 -10.40
CA ALA A 269 14.50 4.32 -10.72
C ALA A 269 15.72 4.07 -9.81
N ALA A 270 16.21 5.11 -9.13
CA ALA A 270 17.33 5.01 -8.19
C ALA A 270 16.91 4.19 -6.95
N PRO A 271 17.59 3.07 -6.62
CA PRO A 271 17.12 2.12 -5.61
C PRO A 271 17.18 2.64 -4.16
N GLY A 272 17.89 3.73 -3.90
CA GLY A 272 17.93 4.41 -2.59
C GLY A 272 16.84 5.46 -2.39
N VAL A 273 15.93 5.66 -3.35
CA VAL A 273 14.84 6.64 -3.25
C VAL A 273 13.56 5.94 -2.79
N GLN A 274 13.27 6.05 -1.49
CA GLN A 274 12.06 5.48 -0.91
C GLN A 274 10.84 6.33 -1.25
N GLN A 275 10.17 5.98 -2.35
CA GLN A 275 8.99 6.69 -2.88
C GLN A 275 7.67 6.05 -2.42
N LEU A 276 7.67 4.77 -2.05
CA LEU A 276 6.49 3.99 -1.69
C LEU A 276 6.45 3.67 -0.20
N GLU A 277 5.30 3.87 0.43
CA GLU A 277 5.04 3.50 1.82
C GLU A 277 3.62 2.96 1.92
N VAL A 278 3.43 1.79 2.55
CA VAL A 278 2.16 1.06 2.54
C VAL A 278 1.72 0.67 3.94
N GLN A 279 0.45 0.90 4.22
CA GLN A 279 -0.21 0.52 5.46
C GLN A 279 -0.67 -0.93 5.42
N GLY A 280 -0.98 -1.49 6.59
CA GLY A 280 -1.58 -2.81 6.67
C GLY A 280 -3.02 -2.83 6.17
N PHE A 281 -3.54 -4.02 5.84
CA PHE A 281 -4.97 -4.17 5.54
C PHE A 281 -5.82 -3.94 6.79
N GLY A 282 -6.77 -3.01 6.70
CA GLY A 282 -7.87 -2.84 7.64
C GLY A 282 -9.10 -3.66 7.25
N GLY A 283 -10.18 -3.48 8.00
CA GLY A 283 -11.52 -4.06 7.78
C GLY A 283 -12.56 -3.32 8.62
#